data_AF-A0AAU9WFI4-F1
#
_entry.id   AF-A0AAU9WFI4-F1
#
_cell.length_a   1.000
_cell.length_b   1.000
_cell.length_c   1.000
_cell.angle_alpha   90.00
_cell.angle_beta   90.00
_cell.angle_gamma   90.00
#
_symmetry.space_group_name_H-M   'P 1'
#
loop_
_entity.id
_entity.type
_entity.pdbx_description
1 polymer ?
#
loop_
_entity_poly.entity_id
_entity_poly.type
_entity_poly.pdbx_seq_one_letter_code
_entity_poly.pdbx_strand_id
1 'polypeptide(L)'
;MIQKFAKEYKESITLAYFCGNLLLTIVVFVVGTIYFWHRDRRDQERRLQEDREYQNRRDQEDRRDHRRREWRQFAERIYADYSKLKSKDIPKKIAKVKNTFEAILIHSTVTGLDVLRYMLTDDNYRNFASNSPQLKALREDLHMIFVPLNICSSLLLLGEVPINIKEELRLVVEELGNVAEPFLTGEEQRVALKCLEHFGSNRSSNAVTEHFERGVRELDVRIKAIAPYVNSLQFGGADAKKFQYSFPGVGIALEDCDYSECRKFSLNLKGKMIMENGRENLEFLLQLHKDLESKGLMAHFARIFREQMAELPVESIEQISDEVILTKLLHEVRLCIHLILSENLSMVDNERVQGNMNRLRKIHEEVTAFQPLKGQIKYLCQRFRADLDVIERDPPDHLNNEDFVTKFRQLYLETFCEMIISKKPNSG
;
A
#
# COMPACT_ATOMS: atom_id res chain seq x y z
N MET A 1 -35.60 108.00 57.05
CA MET A 1 -36.48 106.96 56.49
C MET A 1 -35.81 105.58 56.48
N ILE A 2 -34.60 105.44 55.91
CA ILE A 2 -33.85 104.16 55.81
C ILE A 2 -33.67 103.43 57.17
N GLN A 3 -33.38 104.15 58.27
CA GLN A 3 -33.18 103.54 59.59
C GLN A 3 -34.43 102.89 60.24
N LYS A 4 -35.66 103.27 59.86
CA LYS A 4 -36.87 102.58 60.36
C LYS A 4 -37.07 101.24 59.65
N PHE A 5 -36.91 101.22 58.33
CA PHE A 5 -36.94 100.00 57.51
C PHE A 5 -35.95 98.94 58.01
N ALA A 6 -34.71 99.35 58.34
CA ALA A 6 -33.70 98.45 58.88
C ALA A 6 -34.03 97.87 60.28
N LYS A 7 -34.98 98.45 61.02
CA LYS A 7 -35.36 98.00 62.38
C LYS A 7 -36.55 97.05 62.36
N GLU A 8 -37.56 97.28 61.51
CA GLU A 8 -38.71 96.37 61.32
C GLU A 8 -38.32 95.10 60.55
N TYR A 9 -37.49 95.22 59.51
CA TYR A 9 -37.10 94.06 58.71
C TYR A 9 -35.89 93.28 59.25
N LYS A 10 -35.32 93.67 60.40
CA LYS A 10 -34.12 93.00 60.98
C LYS A 10 -34.37 91.51 61.21
N GLU A 11 -35.52 91.17 61.81
CA GLU A 11 -35.88 89.77 62.10
C GLU A 11 -36.14 89.00 60.80
N SER A 12 -36.83 89.60 59.83
CA SER A 12 -37.06 89.01 58.50
C SER A 12 -35.77 88.77 57.72
N ILE A 13 -34.81 89.69 57.77
CA ILE A 13 -33.49 89.55 57.13
C ILE A 13 -32.67 88.46 57.82
N THR A 14 -32.71 88.40 59.15
CA THR A 14 -31.99 87.37 59.91
C THR A 14 -32.59 85.99 59.65
N LEU A 15 -33.93 85.86 59.60
CA LEU A 15 -34.64 84.65 59.22
C LEU A 15 -34.31 84.23 57.78
N ALA A 16 -34.36 85.16 56.83
CA ALA A 16 -34.00 84.90 55.43
C ALA A 16 -32.53 84.43 55.29
N TYR A 17 -31.61 84.99 56.07
CA TYR A 17 -30.22 84.55 56.12
C TYR A 17 -30.08 83.12 56.67
N PHE A 18 -30.78 82.80 57.77
CA PHE A 18 -30.79 81.44 58.32
C PHE A 18 -31.44 80.43 57.36
N CYS A 19 -32.58 80.76 56.73
CA CYS A 19 -33.21 79.92 55.72
C CYS A 19 -32.33 79.73 54.47
N GLY A 20 -31.67 80.78 53.99
CA GLY A 20 -30.73 80.70 52.88
C GLY A 20 -29.51 79.83 53.19
N ASN A 21 -28.93 79.98 54.38
CA ASN A 21 -27.77 79.18 54.80
C ASN A 21 -28.16 77.71 55.09
N LEU A 22 -29.36 77.46 55.62
CA LEU A 22 -29.93 76.12 55.76
C LEU A 22 -30.12 75.46 54.39
N LEU A 23 -30.74 76.16 53.43
CA LEU A 23 -30.93 75.66 52.06
C LEU A 23 -29.58 75.37 51.39
N LEU A 24 -28.59 76.26 51.53
CA LEU A 24 -27.25 76.05 50.98
C LEU A 24 -26.57 74.82 51.61
N THR A 25 -26.70 74.65 52.94
CA THR A 25 -26.19 73.46 53.64
C THR A 25 -26.86 72.17 53.16
N ILE A 26 -28.18 72.18 52.97
CA ILE A 26 -28.93 71.05 52.41
C ILE A 26 -28.48 70.72 50.99
N VAL A 27 -28.32 71.73 50.12
CA VAL A 27 -27.83 71.54 48.73
C VAL A 27 -26.42 70.95 48.72
N VAL A 28 -25.50 71.47 49.53
CA VAL A 28 -24.12 70.92 49.64
C VAL A 28 -24.14 69.48 50.14
N PHE A 29 -24.99 69.15 51.11
CA PHE A 29 -25.13 67.78 51.62
C PHE A 29 -25.70 66.83 50.56
N VAL A 30 -26.74 67.24 49.82
CA VAL A 30 -27.35 66.45 48.74
C VAL A 30 -26.36 66.24 47.58
N VAL A 31 -25.66 67.28 47.14
CA VAL A 31 -24.63 67.15 46.09
C VAL A 31 -23.45 66.29 46.57
N GLY A 32 -23.02 66.44 47.82
CA GLY A 32 -21.96 65.63 48.42
C GLY A 32 -22.33 64.14 48.49
N THR A 33 -23.52 63.82 48.99
CA THR A 33 -24.03 62.43 49.05
C THR A 33 -24.23 61.81 47.68
N ILE A 34 -24.78 62.55 46.70
CA ILE A 34 -24.86 62.08 45.30
C ILE A 34 -23.46 61.84 44.73
N TYR A 35 -22.50 62.75 44.92
CA TYR A 35 -21.12 62.58 44.44
C TYR A 35 -20.44 61.35 45.05
N PHE A 36 -20.55 61.16 46.38
CA PHE A 36 -20.01 59.99 47.05
C PHE A 36 -20.65 58.69 46.55
N TRP A 37 -21.98 58.64 46.42
CA TRP A 37 -22.68 57.47 45.87
C TRP A 37 -22.27 57.17 44.43
N HIS A 38 -22.15 58.20 43.59
CA HIS A 38 -21.75 58.04 42.19
C HIS A 38 -20.29 57.61 42.03
N ARG A 39 -19.41 58.02 42.96
CA ARG A 39 -18.02 57.59 43.04
C ARG A 39 -17.90 56.15 43.52
N ASP A 40 -18.55 55.81 44.64
CA ASP A 40 -18.54 54.45 45.19
C ASP A 40 -19.09 53.44 44.16
N ARG A 41 -20.18 53.78 43.45
CA ARG A 41 -20.69 52.95 42.35
C ARG A 41 -19.67 52.71 41.24
N ARG A 42 -18.92 53.73 40.80
CA ARG A 42 -17.85 53.55 39.79
C ARG A 42 -16.67 52.73 40.34
N ASP A 43 -16.37 52.85 41.63
CA ASP A 43 -15.32 52.08 42.28
C ASP A 43 -15.74 50.61 42.45
N GLN A 44 -17.01 50.32 42.72
CA GLN A 44 -17.60 48.98 42.69
C GLN A 44 -17.62 48.39 41.27
N GLU A 45 -18.09 49.14 40.27
CA GLU A 45 -18.12 48.70 38.87
C GLU A 45 -16.72 48.36 38.34
N ARG A 46 -15.69 49.14 38.72
CA ARG A 46 -14.27 48.84 38.40
C ARG A 46 -13.77 47.56 39.07
N ARG A 47 -13.98 47.38 40.38
CA ARG A 47 -13.59 46.13 41.09
C ARG A 47 -14.26 44.91 40.47
N LEU A 48 -15.56 44.98 40.17
CA LEU A 48 -16.29 43.91 39.50
C LEU A 48 -15.82 43.64 38.06
N GLN A 49 -15.15 44.59 37.40
CA GLN A 49 -14.51 44.34 36.12
C GLN A 49 -13.11 43.71 36.31
N GLU A 50 -12.30 44.26 37.21
CA GLU A 50 -10.97 43.73 37.57
C GLU A 50 -11.05 42.28 38.06
N ASP A 51 -12.00 41.95 38.94
CA ASP A 51 -12.28 40.60 39.43
C ASP A 51 -12.67 39.65 38.28
N ARG A 52 -13.52 40.10 37.34
CA ARG A 52 -13.91 39.31 36.15
C ARG A 52 -12.74 39.13 35.18
N GLU A 53 -11.90 40.13 34.98
CA GLU A 53 -10.70 39.99 34.15
C GLU A 53 -9.68 39.04 34.78
N TYR A 54 -9.50 39.12 36.10
CA TYR A 54 -8.62 38.23 36.85
C TYR A 54 -9.12 36.77 36.84
N GLN A 55 -10.42 36.55 37.07
CA GLN A 55 -11.06 35.23 36.92
C GLN A 55 -10.89 34.70 35.48
N ASN A 56 -11.19 35.50 34.46
CA ASN A 56 -11.01 35.07 33.06
C ASN A 56 -9.56 34.72 32.72
N ARG A 57 -8.55 35.42 33.28
CA ARG A 57 -7.13 35.06 33.10
C ARG A 57 -6.80 33.74 33.79
N ARG A 58 -7.21 33.57 35.06
CA ARG A 58 -7.03 32.31 35.79
C ARG A 58 -7.69 31.13 35.06
N ASP A 59 -8.94 31.27 34.63
CA ASP A 59 -9.66 30.24 33.87
C ASP A 59 -9.01 29.90 32.51
N GLN A 60 -8.31 30.85 31.89
CA GLN A 60 -7.54 30.62 30.67
C GLN A 60 -6.20 29.91 30.96
N GLU A 61 -5.52 30.27 32.04
CA GLU A 61 -4.30 29.62 32.51
C GLU A 61 -4.59 28.18 32.95
N ASP A 62 -5.61 27.96 33.78
CA ASP A 62 -6.08 26.64 34.20
C ASP A 62 -6.46 25.76 32.98
N ARG A 63 -7.13 26.33 31.95
CA ARG A 63 -7.42 25.60 30.69
C ARG A 63 -6.17 25.31 29.86
N ARG A 64 -5.13 26.13 29.90
CA ARG A 64 -3.84 25.85 29.22
C ARG A 64 -3.07 24.77 29.97
N ASP A 65 -3.04 24.84 31.29
CA ASP A 65 -2.31 23.89 32.13
C ASP A 65 -3.02 22.54 32.24
N HIS A 66 -4.35 22.51 32.23
CA HIS A 66 -5.11 21.26 32.09
C HIS A 66 -4.75 20.55 30.78
N ARG A 67 -4.85 21.23 29.64
CA ARG A 67 -4.41 20.67 28.34
C ARG A 67 -2.96 20.22 28.36
N ARG A 68 -2.04 20.99 28.94
CA ARG A 68 -0.62 20.58 29.08
C ARG A 68 -0.44 19.31 29.93
N ARG A 69 -1.29 19.07 30.93
CA ARG A 69 -1.29 17.83 31.72
C ARG A 69 -1.84 16.67 30.90
N GLU A 70 -2.93 16.86 30.16
CA GLU A 70 -3.47 15.86 29.23
C GLU A 70 -2.44 15.47 28.16
N TRP A 71 -1.82 16.45 27.48
CA TRP A 71 -0.76 16.23 26.50
C TRP A 71 0.40 15.39 27.05
N ARG A 72 0.83 15.64 28.29
CA ARG A 72 1.86 14.82 28.97
C ARG A 72 1.38 13.40 29.26
N GLN A 73 0.17 13.24 29.81
CA GLN A 73 -0.39 11.90 30.09
C GLN A 73 -0.54 11.05 28.82
N PHE A 74 -0.91 11.67 27.70
CA PHE A 74 -0.95 10.98 26.41
C PHE A 74 0.46 10.64 25.89
N ALA A 75 1.42 11.55 25.98
CA ALA A 75 2.80 11.29 25.57
C ALA A 75 3.43 10.16 26.41
N GLU A 76 3.28 10.20 27.74
CA GLU A 76 3.69 9.15 28.67
C GLU A 76 3.07 7.79 28.31
N ARG A 77 1.79 7.75 27.96
CA ARG A 77 1.11 6.52 27.50
C ARG A 77 1.69 6.00 26.18
N ILE A 78 1.87 6.87 25.19
CA ILE A 78 2.45 6.49 23.88
C ILE A 78 3.87 5.94 24.08
N TYR A 79 4.70 6.59 24.90
CA TYR A 79 6.03 6.11 25.24
C TYR A 79 6.02 4.80 26.01
N ALA A 80 5.09 4.60 26.95
CA ALA A 80 4.95 3.34 27.67
C ALA A 80 4.60 2.18 26.73
N ASP A 81 3.70 2.39 25.78
CA ASP A 81 3.32 1.38 24.79
C ASP A 81 4.45 1.13 23.77
N TYR A 82 5.11 2.18 23.28
CA TYR A 82 6.33 2.07 22.45
C TYR A 82 7.49 1.37 23.16
N SER A 83 7.68 1.59 24.46
CA SER A 83 8.70 0.89 25.25
C SER A 83 8.40 -0.60 25.37
N LYS A 84 7.12 -1.00 25.49
CA LYS A 84 6.71 -2.42 25.47
C LYS A 84 6.96 -3.05 24.09
N LEU A 85 6.68 -2.31 23.01
CA LEU A 85 6.97 -2.74 21.63
C LEU A 85 8.49 -2.97 21.45
N LYS A 86 9.32 -2.04 21.93
CA LYS A 86 10.78 -2.19 21.88
C LYS A 86 11.33 -3.30 22.77
N SER A 87 10.80 -3.53 23.97
CA SER A 87 11.24 -4.64 24.82
C SER A 87 10.92 -6.03 24.24
N LYS A 88 10.03 -6.11 23.24
CA LYS A 88 9.69 -7.32 22.49
C LYS A 88 10.34 -7.38 21.10
N ASP A 89 11.18 -6.38 20.76
CA ASP A 89 11.80 -6.18 19.44
C ASP A 89 10.81 -6.09 18.25
N ILE A 90 9.54 -5.78 18.50
CA ILE A 90 8.46 -5.80 17.50
C ILE A 90 8.77 -4.90 16.28
N PRO A 91 9.23 -3.63 16.42
CA PRO A 91 9.57 -2.80 15.26
C PRO A 91 10.69 -3.41 14.40
N LYS A 92 11.69 -4.07 15.02
CA LYS A 92 12.77 -4.76 14.28
C LYS A 92 12.26 -5.99 13.55
N LYS A 93 11.39 -6.78 14.18
CA LYS A 93 10.78 -7.98 13.58
C LYS A 93 9.98 -7.62 12.33
N ILE A 94 9.11 -6.61 12.40
CA ILE A 94 8.30 -6.16 11.26
C ILE A 94 9.18 -5.51 10.18
N ALA A 95 10.18 -4.70 10.54
CA ALA A 95 11.14 -4.15 9.58
C ALA A 95 11.94 -5.23 8.83
N LYS A 96 12.33 -6.31 9.51
CA LYS A 96 13.00 -7.46 8.90
C LYS A 96 12.08 -8.17 7.90
N VAL A 97 10.80 -8.39 8.24
CA VAL A 97 9.81 -8.96 7.30
C VAL A 97 9.62 -8.05 6.10
N LYS A 98 9.42 -6.75 6.30
CA LYS A 98 9.26 -5.74 5.23
C LYS A 98 10.39 -5.87 4.21
N ASN A 99 11.63 -5.69 4.66
CA ASN A 99 12.81 -5.70 3.79
C ASN A 99 13.00 -7.05 3.09
N THR A 100 12.68 -8.16 3.77
CA THR A 100 12.80 -9.52 3.20
C THR A 100 11.78 -9.75 2.08
N PHE A 101 10.54 -9.28 2.24
CA PHE A 101 9.46 -9.54 1.29
C PHE A 101 9.35 -8.49 0.18
N GLU A 102 9.82 -7.27 0.42
CA GLU A 102 10.02 -6.23 -0.60
C GLU A 102 11.07 -6.68 -1.63
N ALA A 103 12.08 -7.44 -1.22
CA ALA A 103 13.10 -8.02 -2.10
C ALA A 103 12.63 -9.24 -2.93
N ILE A 104 11.47 -9.83 -2.62
CA ILE A 104 10.92 -10.98 -3.36
C ILE A 104 10.06 -10.45 -4.50
N LEU A 105 10.46 -10.69 -5.75
CA LEU A 105 9.64 -10.37 -6.93
C LEU A 105 8.75 -11.55 -7.30
N ILE A 106 7.42 -11.37 -7.21
CA ILE A 106 6.40 -12.34 -7.65
C ILE A 106 6.04 -12.10 -9.11
N HIS A 107 6.11 -10.84 -9.55
CA HIS A 107 5.94 -10.37 -10.92
C HIS A 107 6.84 -9.17 -11.16
N SER A 108 6.99 -8.73 -12.42
CA SER A 108 7.74 -7.52 -12.79
C SER A 108 7.23 -6.22 -12.12
N THR A 109 6.05 -6.26 -11.52
CA THR A 109 5.38 -5.14 -10.85
C THR A 109 4.73 -5.50 -9.51
N VAL A 110 4.99 -6.70 -8.95
CA VAL A 110 4.38 -7.16 -7.69
C VAL A 110 5.44 -7.84 -6.84
N THR A 111 5.62 -7.33 -5.63
CA THR A 111 6.55 -7.84 -4.62
C THR A 111 5.87 -8.83 -3.67
N GLY A 112 6.66 -9.54 -2.87
CA GLY A 112 6.15 -10.33 -1.76
C GLY A 112 5.53 -9.46 -0.66
N LEU A 113 5.95 -8.21 -0.50
CA LEU A 113 5.34 -7.28 0.45
C LEU A 113 3.90 -6.95 0.05
N ASP A 114 3.64 -6.76 -1.25
CA ASP A 114 2.29 -6.54 -1.78
C ASP A 114 1.37 -7.74 -1.53
N VAL A 115 1.90 -8.97 -1.67
CA VAL A 115 1.17 -10.20 -1.36
C VAL A 115 0.91 -10.35 0.15
N LEU A 116 1.87 -10.06 1.02
CA LEU A 116 1.66 -10.05 2.47
C LEU A 116 0.56 -9.05 2.86
N ARG A 117 0.62 -7.85 2.32
CA ARG A 117 -0.37 -6.79 2.54
C ARG A 117 -1.77 -7.25 2.12
N TYR A 118 -1.90 -7.83 0.93
CA TYR A 118 -3.16 -8.41 0.46
C TYR A 118 -3.68 -9.51 1.41
N MET A 119 -2.81 -10.38 1.93
CA MET A 119 -3.19 -11.45 2.86
C MET A 119 -3.60 -10.92 4.25
N LEU A 120 -3.13 -9.73 4.64
CA LEU A 120 -3.42 -9.10 5.93
C LEU A 120 -4.75 -8.33 5.96
N THR A 121 -5.35 -7.99 4.81
CA THR A 121 -6.63 -7.26 4.75
C THR A 121 -7.78 -8.05 5.41
N ASP A 122 -8.73 -7.38 6.06
CA ASP A 122 -9.71 -8.02 6.96
C ASP A 122 -10.52 -9.18 6.36
N ASP A 123 -11.02 -9.00 5.13
CA ASP A 123 -11.81 -10.01 4.43
C ASP A 123 -11.00 -11.27 4.11
N ASN A 124 -9.71 -11.09 3.86
CA ASN A 124 -8.76 -12.14 3.51
C ASN A 124 -8.13 -12.79 4.74
N TYR A 125 -7.77 -11.98 5.74
CA TYR A 125 -7.08 -12.41 6.96
C TYR A 125 -7.85 -13.50 7.68
N ARG A 126 -9.19 -13.42 7.77
CA ARG A 126 -10.00 -14.48 8.41
C ARG A 126 -9.83 -15.86 7.74
N ASN A 127 -9.56 -15.88 6.43
CA ASN A 127 -9.33 -17.11 5.66
C ASN A 127 -7.90 -17.63 5.84
N PHE A 128 -6.92 -16.74 6.08
CA PHE A 128 -5.51 -17.10 6.26
C PHE A 128 -5.09 -17.34 7.72
N ALA A 129 -5.73 -16.69 8.69
CA ALA A 129 -5.40 -16.76 10.11
C ALA A 129 -5.62 -18.17 10.70
N SER A 130 -6.60 -18.91 10.16
CA SER A 130 -6.83 -20.33 10.47
C SER A 130 -5.75 -21.26 9.93
N ASN A 131 -4.93 -20.77 8.98
CA ASN A 131 -3.96 -21.54 8.22
C ASN A 131 -2.49 -21.12 8.47
N SER A 132 -2.23 -19.95 9.06
CA SER A 132 -0.87 -19.47 9.37
C SER A 132 -0.82 -18.70 10.70
N PRO A 133 -0.32 -19.34 11.78
CA PRO A 133 -0.05 -18.68 13.06
C PRO A 133 0.92 -17.49 12.94
N GLN A 134 1.86 -17.54 11.99
CA GLN A 134 2.83 -16.47 11.74
C GLN A 134 2.14 -15.20 11.20
N LEU A 135 1.17 -15.36 10.30
CA LEU A 135 0.40 -14.23 9.77
C LEU A 135 -0.50 -13.61 10.86
N LYS A 136 -1.07 -14.46 11.73
CA LYS A 136 -1.79 -14.01 12.93
C LYS A 136 -0.89 -13.18 13.86
N ALA A 137 0.28 -13.70 14.22
CA ALA A 137 1.23 -13.00 15.09
C ALA A 137 1.72 -11.67 14.48
N LEU A 138 2.02 -11.65 13.17
CA LEU A 138 2.39 -10.43 12.45
C LEU A 138 1.25 -9.38 12.50
N ARG A 139 -0.01 -9.79 12.31
CA ARG A 139 -1.16 -8.88 12.39
C ARG A 139 -1.41 -8.37 13.80
N GLU A 140 -1.27 -9.22 14.82
CA GLU A 140 -1.41 -8.83 16.22
C GLU A 140 -0.36 -7.79 16.61
N ASP A 141 0.91 -7.99 16.22
CA ASP A 141 1.98 -7.02 16.46
C ASP A 141 1.82 -5.73 15.64
N LEU A 142 1.37 -5.80 14.38
CA LEU A 142 1.00 -4.62 13.58
C LEU A 142 -0.13 -3.83 14.24
N HIS A 143 -1.13 -4.51 14.82
CA HIS A 143 -2.20 -3.85 15.58
C HIS A 143 -1.66 -3.20 16.86
N MET A 144 -0.71 -3.83 17.57
CA MET A 144 -0.04 -3.19 18.71
C MET A 144 0.78 -1.96 18.30
N ILE A 145 1.33 -1.89 17.08
CA ILE A 145 1.92 -0.66 16.52
C ILE A 145 0.84 0.36 16.13
N PHE A 146 -0.31 -0.09 15.60
CA PHE A 146 -1.38 0.80 15.18
C PHE A 146 -2.02 1.57 16.34
N VAL A 147 -2.15 0.96 17.53
CA VAL A 147 -2.73 1.60 18.73
C VAL A 147 -2.06 2.95 19.08
N PRO A 148 -0.74 3.07 19.31
CA PRO A 148 -0.10 4.36 19.58
C PRO A 148 -0.21 5.35 18.42
N LEU A 149 -0.16 4.90 17.16
CA LEU A 149 -0.39 5.77 15.99
C LEU A 149 -1.82 6.33 15.98
N ASN A 150 -2.84 5.51 16.31
CA ASN A 150 -4.21 5.96 16.42
C ASN A 150 -4.43 6.94 17.59
N ILE A 151 -3.71 6.76 18.71
CA ILE A 151 -3.68 7.75 19.80
C ILE A 151 -3.04 9.07 19.31
N CYS A 152 -1.92 9.02 18.58
CA CYS A 152 -1.32 10.21 17.95
C CYS A 152 -2.27 10.92 16.97
N SER A 153 -3.03 10.18 16.17
CA SER A 153 -4.05 10.76 15.26
C SER A 153 -5.22 11.39 16.02
N SER A 154 -5.64 10.75 17.11
CA SER A 154 -6.69 11.27 18.01
C SER A 154 -6.27 12.55 18.73
N LEU A 155 -4.99 12.66 19.10
CA LEU A 155 -4.42 13.89 19.67
C LEU A 155 -4.55 15.10 18.73
N LEU A 156 -4.48 14.90 17.41
CA LEU A 156 -4.68 15.99 16.43
C LEU A 156 -6.10 16.57 16.46
N LEU A 157 -7.07 15.89 17.08
CA LEU A 157 -8.43 16.40 17.28
C LEU A 157 -8.54 17.34 18.51
N LEU A 158 -7.57 17.31 19.42
CA LEU A 158 -7.54 18.18 20.62
C LEU A 158 -7.01 19.59 20.33
N GLY A 159 -6.49 19.84 19.13
CA GLY A 159 -5.98 21.12 18.66
C GLY A 159 -4.49 21.07 18.30
N GLU A 160 -3.85 22.24 18.33
CA GLU A 160 -2.45 22.39 17.95
C GLU A 160 -1.51 21.67 18.95
N VAL A 161 -0.67 20.77 18.43
CA VAL A 161 0.28 19.98 19.22
C VAL A 161 1.42 20.90 19.71
N PRO A 162 1.72 20.95 21.02
CA PRO A 162 2.88 21.69 21.53
C PRO A 162 4.19 21.18 20.92
N ILE A 163 5.09 22.10 20.54
CA ILE A 163 6.35 21.79 19.82
C ILE A 163 7.20 20.74 20.57
N ASN A 164 7.29 20.81 21.90
CA ASN A 164 8.04 19.84 22.68
C ASN A 164 7.44 18.42 22.56
N ILE A 165 6.11 18.28 22.64
CA ILE A 165 5.41 17.01 22.48
C ILE A 165 5.56 16.49 21.04
N LYS A 166 5.58 17.39 20.06
CA LYS A 166 5.81 17.03 18.65
C LYS A 166 7.20 16.41 18.45
N GLU A 167 8.26 17.03 18.96
CA GLU A 167 9.63 16.48 18.83
C GLU A 167 9.85 15.23 19.71
N GLU A 168 9.21 15.15 20.87
CA GLU A 168 9.19 13.93 21.71
C GLU A 168 8.58 12.76 20.91
N LEU A 169 7.35 12.93 20.39
CA LEU A 169 6.62 11.86 19.68
C LEU A 169 7.15 11.58 18.27
N ARG A 170 7.91 12.50 17.66
CA ARG A 170 8.48 12.35 16.30
C ARG A 170 9.24 11.05 16.12
N LEU A 171 10.18 10.72 17.01
CA LEU A 171 10.97 9.49 16.90
C LEU A 171 10.11 8.22 16.97
N VAL A 172 9.06 8.25 17.82
CA VAL A 172 8.11 7.14 17.96
C VAL A 172 7.29 6.99 16.68
N VAL A 173 6.71 8.08 16.17
CA VAL A 173 5.86 8.06 14.97
C VAL A 173 6.66 7.75 13.70
N GLU A 174 7.89 8.24 13.58
CA GLU A 174 8.77 7.91 12.45
C GLU A 174 9.18 6.43 12.45
N GLU A 175 9.60 5.85 13.59
CA GLU A 175 9.97 4.43 13.63
C GLU A 175 8.75 3.52 13.42
N LEU A 176 7.66 3.76 14.15
CA LEU A 176 6.45 2.94 14.08
C LEU A 176 5.72 3.09 12.74
N GLY A 177 5.54 4.32 12.26
CA GLY A 177 4.84 4.63 11.02
C GLY A 177 5.55 4.05 9.80
N ASN A 178 6.85 4.29 9.62
CA ASN A 178 7.59 3.81 8.44
C ASN A 178 7.72 2.28 8.36
N VAL A 179 7.55 1.59 9.50
CA VAL A 179 7.59 0.13 9.60
C VAL A 179 6.20 -0.49 9.35
N ALA A 180 5.13 0.09 9.90
CA ALA A 180 3.78 -0.46 9.76
C ALA A 180 3.05 -0.04 8.49
N GLU A 181 3.20 1.23 8.04
CA GLU A 181 2.44 1.81 6.91
C GLU A 181 2.37 0.93 5.65
N PRO A 182 3.46 0.26 5.20
CA PRO A 182 3.41 -0.60 4.00
C PRO A 182 2.52 -1.84 4.12
N PHE A 183 2.17 -2.26 5.34
CA PHE A 183 1.28 -3.40 5.59
C PHE A 183 -0.18 -2.98 5.80
N LEU A 184 -0.44 -1.69 6.09
CA LEU A 184 -1.78 -1.20 6.42
C LEU A 184 -2.60 -0.95 5.15
N THR A 185 -3.93 -0.92 5.32
CA THR A 185 -4.89 -0.61 4.25
C THR A 185 -6.03 0.25 4.77
N GLY A 186 -6.69 1.00 3.88
CA GLY A 186 -7.85 1.82 4.23
C GLY A 186 -7.59 2.81 5.36
N GLU A 187 -8.48 2.84 6.35
CA GLU A 187 -8.45 3.83 7.43
C GLU A 187 -7.21 3.69 8.35
N GLU A 188 -6.72 2.48 8.59
CA GLU A 188 -5.50 2.28 9.40
C GLU A 188 -4.29 2.94 8.72
N GLN A 189 -4.20 2.84 7.39
CA GLN A 189 -3.14 3.46 6.62
C GLN A 189 -3.27 4.99 6.59
N ARG A 190 -4.49 5.53 6.44
CA ARG A 190 -4.75 6.97 6.52
C ARG A 190 -4.30 7.55 7.87
N VAL A 191 -4.63 6.87 8.96
CA VAL A 191 -4.23 7.23 10.32
C VAL A 191 -2.70 7.24 10.46
N ALA A 192 -2.00 6.22 9.96
CA ALA A 192 -0.54 6.17 9.99
C ALA A 192 0.11 7.28 9.14
N LEU A 193 -0.37 7.51 7.91
CA LEU A 193 0.10 8.58 7.03
C LEU A 193 -0.13 9.97 7.62
N LYS A 194 -1.32 10.24 8.18
CA LYS A 194 -1.64 11.51 8.86
C LYS A 194 -0.70 11.78 10.04
N CYS A 195 -0.34 10.75 10.80
CA CYS A 195 0.64 10.86 11.88
C CYS A 195 2.05 11.18 11.34
N LEU A 196 2.50 10.47 10.29
CA LEU A 196 3.78 10.74 9.63
C LEU A 196 3.85 12.15 9.03
N GLU A 197 2.76 12.68 8.48
CA GLU A 197 2.67 14.06 7.98
C GLU A 197 2.75 15.10 9.11
N HIS A 198 2.08 14.86 10.24
CA HIS A 198 2.00 15.84 11.33
C HIS A 198 3.18 15.82 12.30
N PHE A 199 3.75 14.65 12.59
CA PHE A 199 4.82 14.45 13.57
C PHE A 199 6.18 14.12 12.92
N GLY A 200 6.21 13.52 11.73
CA GLY A 200 7.42 13.07 11.07
C GLY A 200 8.08 14.11 10.15
N SER A 201 9.25 13.74 9.64
CA SER A 201 10.06 14.55 8.73
C SER A 201 9.53 14.53 7.28
N ASN A 202 8.58 15.42 6.97
CA ASN A 202 8.17 15.83 5.62
C ASN A 202 8.08 14.71 4.55
N ARG A 203 6.94 14.00 4.52
CA ARG A 203 6.36 13.47 3.27
C ARG A 203 4.95 14.04 3.09
N SER A 204 4.85 15.16 2.40
CA SER A 204 3.57 15.82 2.11
C SER A 204 2.87 15.21 0.90
N SER A 205 1.62 14.80 1.06
CA SER A 205 0.46 15.50 0.47
C SER A 205 -0.78 14.62 0.43
N ASN A 206 -1.91 15.19 0.82
CA ASN A 206 -3.22 14.53 0.84
C ASN A 206 -3.74 14.10 -0.55
N ALA A 207 -3.11 14.55 -1.65
CA ALA A 207 -3.38 14.07 -3.00
C ALA A 207 -2.82 12.65 -3.28
N VAL A 208 -1.83 12.20 -2.50
CA VAL A 208 -1.29 10.84 -2.60
C VAL A 208 -2.34 9.83 -2.15
N THR A 209 -3.12 10.12 -1.10
CA THR A 209 -3.97 9.13 -0.43
C THR A 209 -5.08 8.57 -1.32
N GLU A 210 -5.80 9.42 -2.08
CA GLU A 210 -6.85 8.94 -3.00
C GLU A 210 -6.30 8.20 -4.22
N HIS A 211 -5.21 8.71 -4.82
CA HIS A 211 -4.52 8.04 -5.91
C HIS A 211 -3.92 6.70 -5.48
N PHE A 212 -3.38 6.63 -4.27
CA PHE A 212 -2.85 5.43 -3.67
C PHE A 212 -3.96 4.42 -3.39
N GLU A 213 -5.10 4.81 -2.79
CA GLU A 213 -6.25 3.90 -2.60
C GLU A 213 -6.80 3.32 -3.91
N ARG A 214 -6.84 4.11 -4.98
CA ARG A 214 -7.21 3.58 -6.31
C ARG A 214 -6.16 2.60 -6.82
N GLY A 215 -4.87 2.94 -6.69
CA GLY A 215 -3.75 2.06 -7.01
C GLY A 215 -3.73 0.76 -6.20
N VAL A 216 -4.15 0.79 -4.92
CA VAL A 216 -4.25 -0.40 -4.05
C VAL A 216 -5.34 -1.35 -4.53
N ARG A 217 -6.53 -0.85 -4.87
CA ARG A 217 -7.60 -1.72 -5.40
C ARG A 217 -7.21 -2.31 -6.76
N GLU A 218 -6.53 -1.55 -7.60
CA GLU A 218 -5.97 -2.07 -8.86
C GLU A 218 -4.85 -3.09 -8.61
N LEU A 219 -4.03 -2.91 -7.58
CA LEU A 219 -2.98 -3.84 -7.18
C LEU A 219 -3.58 -5.14 -6.63
N ASP A 220 -4.61 -5.08 -5.79
CA ASP A 220 -5.31 -6.26 -5.27
C ASP A 220 -5.96 -7.09 -6.39
N VAL A 221 -6.57 -6.43 -7.38
CA VAL A 221 -7.11 -7.10 -8.58
C VAL A 221 -5.98 -7.72 -9.40
N ARG A 222 -4.85 -7.02 -9.57
CA ARG A 222 -3.66 -7.57 -10.25
C ARG A 222 -3.06 -8.75 -9.48
N ILE A 223 -2.97 -8.71 -8.15
CA ILE A 223 -2.50 -9.82 -7.31
C ILE A 223 -3.39 -11.05 -7.50
N LYS A 224 -4.72 -10.88 -7.44
CA LYS A 224 -5.68 -11.96 -7.73
C LYS A 224 -5.51 -12.57 -9.13
N ALA A 225 -5.23 -11.75 -10.15
CA ALA A 225 -5.07 -12.19 -11.52
C ALA A 225 -3.71 -12.85 -11.81
N ILE A 226 -2.62 -12.32 -11.23
CA ILE A 226 -1.24 -12.79 -11.40
C ILE A 226 -0.99 -14.07 -10.58
N ALA A 227 -1.60 -14.16 -9.40
CA ALA A 227 -1.40 -15.23 -8.44
C ALA A 227 -2.75 -15.76 -7.89
N PRO A 228 -3.52 -16.54 -8.68
CA PRO A 228 -4.74 -17.21 -8.21
C PRO A 228 -4.55 -18.11 -6.98
N TYR A 229 -3.31 -18.56 -6.71
CA TYR A 229 -2.97 -19.29 -5.48
C TYR A 229 -2.92 -18.42 -4.22
N VAL A 230 -3.08 -17.09 -4.29
CA VAL A 230 -2.98 -16.24 -3.09
C VAL A 230 -4.03 -16.64 -2.06
N ASN A 231 -5.22 -17.08 -2.49
CA ASN A 231 -6.28 -17.66 -1.65
C ASN A 231 -5.86 -18.94 -0.89
N SER A 232 -4.70 -19.52 -1.19
CA SER A 232 -4.14 -20.71 -0.54
C SER A 232 -2.67 -20.52 -0.09
N LEU A 233 -2.15 -19.29 0.02
CA LEU A 233 -0.80 -19.07 0.57
C LEU A 233 -0.76 -19.17 2.11
N GLN A 234 0.42 -19.53 2.61
CA GLN A 234 0.83 -19.47 4.02
C GLN A 234 2.17 -18.73 4.13
N PHE A 235 2.33 -17.96 5.19
CA PHE A 235 3.56 -17.25 5.52
C PHE A 235 4.49 -18.18 6.31
N GLY A 236 5.74 -18.38 5.85
CA GLY A 236 6.59 -19.48 6.34
C GLY A 236 8.07 -19.14 6.56
N GLY A 237 8.66 -19.75 7.60
CA GLY A 237 10.08 -19.69 7.94
C GLY A 237 10.81 -21.01 7.77
N ALA A 238 12.10 -21.04 8.18
CA ALA A 238 12.97 -22.22 8.03
C ALA A 238 12.41 -23.47 8.75
N ASP A 239 11.88 -23.30 9.96
CA ASP A 239 11.30 -24.36 10.79
C ASP A 239 9.84 -24.73 10.44
N ALA A 240 9.26 -24.22 9.35
CA ALA A 240 7.88 -24.56 8.96
C ALA A 240 7.65 -26.08 8.81
N LYS A 241 8.70 -26.85 8.51
CA LYS A 241 8.69 -28.33 8.49
C LYS A 241 8.29 -28.96 9.83
N LYS A 242 8.48 -28.31 11.00
CA LYS A 242 8.03 -28.82 12.31
C LYS A 242 6.53 -28.65 12.52
N PHE A 243 5.97 -27.50 12.10
CA PHE A 243 4.55 -27.17 12.27
C PHE A 243 3.63 -27.92 11.30
N GLN A 244 4.17 -28.46 10.20
CA GLN A 244 3.39 -29.17 9.17
C GLN A 244 2.97 -30.60 9.58
N TYR A 245 3.49 -31.15 10.68
CA TYR A 245 3.14 -32.50 11.19
C TYR A 245 2.20 -32.50 12.40
N SER A 246 1.70 -31.33 12.82
CA SER A 246 0.81 -31.18 13.97
C SER A 246 -0.64 -31.49 13.56
N PHE A 247 -1.09 -32.72 13.81
CA PHE A 247 -2.45 -33.16 13.54
C PHE A 247 -3.53 -32.32 14.28
N PRO A 248 -4.76 -32.22 13.74
CA PRO A 248 -5.85 -31.52 14.39
C PRO A 248 -6.21 -32.21 15.72
N GLY A 249 -6.02 -31.50 16.83
CA GLY A 249 -6.31 -31.99 18.18
C GLY A 249 -5.23 -31.69 19.22
N VAL A 250 -3.99 -31.40 18.80
CA VAL A 250 -2.93 -30.94 19.71
C VAL A 250 -2.70 -29.45 19.49
N GLY A 251 -3.27 -28.64 20.37
CA GLY A 251 -2.98 -27.21 20.41
C GLY A 251 -1.53 -27.00 20.85
N ILE A 252 -0.64 -26.75 19.88
CA ILE A 252 0.69 -26.19 20.19
C ILE A 252 0.46 -24.81 20.79
N ALA A 253 1.05 -24.56 21.96
CA ALA A 253 0.96 -23.27 22.62
C ALA A 253 1.42 -22.15 21.67
N LEU A 254 0.71 -21.03 21.69
CA LEU A 254 0.86 -19.93 20.73
C LEU A 254 2.20 -19.16 20.84
N GLU A 255 3.10 -19.61 21.71
CA GLU A 255 4.07 -18.75 22.40
C GLU A 255 5.39 -18.53 21.63
N ASP A 256 5.75 -19.40 20.68
CA ASP A 256 7.02 -19.33 19.92
C ASP A 256 6.85 -19.20 18.38
N CYS A 257 5.87 -18.42 17.92
CA CYS A 257 5.72 -18.10 16.49
C CYS A 257 6.51 -16.84 16.07
N ASP A 258 7.85 -16.93 16.02
CA ASP A 258 8.68 -15.83 15.48
C ASP A 258 8.57 -15.72 13.96
N TYR A 259 7.62 -14.90 13.51
CA TYR A 259 7.39 -14.56 12.11
C TYR A 259 8.57 -13.79 11.48
N SER A 260 9.53 -13.28 12.26
CA SER A 260 10.67 -12.54 11.72
C SER A 260 11.71 -13.42 11.04
N GLU A 261 11.69 -14.74 11.26
CA GLU A 261 12.48 -15.72 10.50
C GLU A 261 11.74 -16.26 9.26
N CYS A 262 10.57 -15.72 8.93
CA CYS A 262 9.91 -16.01 7.67
C CYS A 262 10.67 -15.38 6.50
N ARG A 263 10.90 -16.15 5.43
CA ARG A 263 11.67 -15.75 4.24
C ARG A 263 11.05 -16.20 2.93
N LYS A 264 9.93 -16.92 2.96
CA LYS A 264 9.23 -17.41 1.78
C LYS A 264 7.73 -17.54 2.03
N PHE A 265 6.98 -17.59 0.94
CA PHE A 265 5.62 -18.12 0.95
C PHE A 265 5.64 -19.63 0.73
N SER A 266 4.78 -20.32 1.47
CA SER A 266 4.39 -21.71 1.25
C SER A 266 2.98 -21.74 0.68
N LEU A 267 2.63 -22.79 -0.06
CA LEU A 267 1.24 -23.07 -0.42
C LEU A 267 0.62 -24.01 0.61
N ASN A 268 -0.65 -23.78 0.95
CA ASN A 268 -1.47 -24.64 1.79
C ASN A 268 -1.87 -25.91 1.01
N LEU A 269 -0.90 -26.80 0.86
CA LEU A 269 -1.03 -28.08 0.16
C LEU A 269 -0.99 -29.20 1.20
N LYS A 270 -1.99 -30.08 1.17
CA LYS A 270 -2.04 -31.30 1.98
C LYS A 270 -1.44 -32.47 1.18
N GLY A 271 -0.23 -32.94 1.52
CA GLY A 271 0.37 -34.17 0.95
C GLY A 271 1.90 -34.26 1.09
N LYS A 272 2.51 -35.45 0.80
CA LYS A 272 3.96 -35.75 0.96
C LYS A 272 4.73 -36.72 -0.05
N MET A 273 5.21 -36.27 -1.24
CA MET A 273 6.41 -36.68 -2.08
C MET A 273 6.44 -36.13 -3.55
N ILE A 274 7.56 -35.60 -4.12
CA ILE A 274 7.83 -35.47 -5.60
C ILE A 274 9.35 -35.44 -5.99
N MET A 275 9.75 -36.49 -6.72
CA MET A 275 10.71 -36.69 -7.84
C MET A 275 12.23 -36.37 -7.85
N GLU A 276 12.94 -37.34 -8.43
CA GLU A 276 14.31 -37.34 -8.96
C GLU A 276 14.45 -36.40 -10.18
N ASN A 277 15.70 -36.05 -10.56
CA ASN A 277 16.06 -35.09 -11.64
C ASN A 277 15.59 -33.63 -11.47
N GLY A 278 15.40 -33.16 -10.23
CA GLY A 278 14.99 -31.78 -9.93
C GLY A 278 15.81 -30.68 -10.63
N ARG A 279 17.13 -30.84 -10.77
CA ARG A 279 18.00 -29.84 -11.44
C ARG A 279 17.69 -29.66 -12.92
N GLU A 280 17.53 -30.75 -13.66
CA GLU A 280 17.23 -30.71 -15.10
C GLU A 280 15.82 -30.13 -15.35
N ASN A 281 14.87 -30.49 -14.49
CA ASN A 281 13.51 -29.95 -14.52
C ASN A 281 13.49 -28.44 -14.22
N LEU A 282 14.32 -27.96 -13.29
CA LEU A 282 14.49 -26.54 -13.00
C LEU A 282 15.10 -25.79 -14.19
N GLU A 283 16.18 -26.30 -14.78
CA GLU A 283 16.84 -25.70 -15.95
C GLU A 283 15.87 -25.61 -17.15
N PHE A 284 15.09 -26.67 -17.41
CA PHE A 284 14.00 -26.66 -18.40
C PHE A 284 12.94 -25.59 -18.11
N LEU A 285 12.39 -25.55 -16.89
CA LEU A 285 11.31 -24.61 -16.57
C LEU A 285 11.77 -23.15 -16.59
N LEU A 286 13.00 -22.87 -16.15
CA LEU A 286 13.58 -21.52 -16.25
C LEU A 286 13.77 -21.08 -17.70
N GLN A 287 13.99 -22.02 -18.63
CA GLN A 287 14.03 -21.73 -20.07
C GLN A 287 12.62 -21.51 -20.63
N LEU A 288 11.68 -22.42 -20.35
CA LEU A 288 10.27 -22.29 -20.76
C LEU A 288 9.64 -20.98 -20.22
N HIS A 289 9.96 -20.57 -19.00
CA HIS A 289 9.51 -19.29 -18.43
C HIS A 289 9.93 -18.10 -19.30
N LYS A 290 11.20 -18.03 -19.71
CA LYS A 290 11.71 -16.98 -20.61
C LYS A 290 11.05 -17.02 -21.98
N ASP A 291 10.83 -18.22 -22.51
CA ASP A 291 10.23 -18.41 -23.84
C ASP A 291 8.76 -17.99 -23.85
N LEU A 292 8.03 -18.17 -22.73
CA LEU A 292 6.65 -17.72 -22.55
C LEU A 292 6.52 -16.20 -22.31
N GLU A 293 7.52 -15.55 -21.73
CA GLU A 293 7.57 -14.08 -21.63
C GLU A 293 7.96 -13.41 -22.97
N SER A 294 8.41 -14.20 -23.96
CA SER A 294 8.74 -13.70 -25.30
C SER A 294 7.50 -13.39 -26.14
N LYS A 295 7.25 -12.09 -26.39
CA LYS A 295 6.19 -11.61 -27.29
C LYS A 295 6.22 -12.25 -28.68
N GLY A 296 7.38 -12.70 -29.16
CA GLY A 296 7.53 -13.35 -30.47
C GLY A 296 7.01 -14.79 -30.53
N LEU A 297 6.89 -15.47 -29.39
CA LEU A 297 6.41 -16.86 -29.31
C LEU A 297 4.99 -16.98 -28.73
N MET A 298 4.49 -15.87 -28.18
CA MET A 298 3.17 -15.71 -27.54
C MET A 298 2.05 -16.45 -28.29
N ALA A 299 1.74 -16.04 -29.53
CA ALA A 299 0.65 -16.64 -30.32
C ALA A 299 0.85 -18.14 -30.63
N HIS A 300 2.09 -18.62 -30.68
CA HIS A 300 2.39 -20.03 -30.94
C HIS A 300 2.17 -20.90 -29.70
N PHE A 301 2.64 -20.46 -28.53
CA PHE A 301 2.32 -21.12 -27.26
C PHE A 301 0.81 -21.11 -26.99
N ALA A 302 0.12 -20.00 -27.23
CA ALA A 302 -1.33 -19.92 -27.06
C ALA A 302 -2.08 -20.90 -27.98
N ARG A 303 -1.69 -21.00 -29.26
CA ARG A 303 -2.29 -21.92 -30.23
C ARG A 303 -2.10 -23.38 -29.82
N ILE A 304 -0.87 -23.81 -29.58
CA ILE A 304 -0.56 -25.22 -29.27
C ILE A 304 -1.18 -25.62 -27.92
N PHE A 305 -1.24 -24.71 -26.94
CA PHE A 305 -1.92 -24.96 -25.68
C PHE A 305 -3.45 -25.13 -25.83
N ARG A 306 -4.11 -24.40 -26.76
CA ARG A 306 -5.53 -24.66 -27.09
C ARG A 306 -5.71 -26.05 -27.70
N GLU A 307 -4.86 -26.42 -28.64
CA GLU A 307 -4.91 -27.71 -29.35
C GLU A 307 -4.76 -28.89 -28.37
N GLN A 308 -3.89 -28.78 -27.37
CA GLN A 308 -3.68 -29.80 -26.32
C GLN A 308 -4.72 -29.73 -25.17
N MET A 309 -5.60 -28.72 -25.13
CA MET A 309 -6.62 -28.52 -24.07
C MET A 309 -7.97 -29.18 -24.39
N ALA A 310 -8.18 -29.67 -25.61
CA ALA A 310 -9.45 -30.27 -26.06
C ALA A 310 -9.83 -31.59 -25.32
N GLU A 311 -8.95 -32.14 -24.48
CA GLU A 311 -9.14 -33.40 -23.75
C GLU A 311 -9.44 -33.23 -22.24
N LEU A 312 -9.63 -32.00 -21.74
CA LEU A 312 -9.89 -31.75 -20.31
C LEU A 312 -11.38 -31.45 -20.01
N PRO A 313 -11.97 -32.07 -18.95
CA PRO A 313 -13.37 -31.83 -18.57
C PRO A 313 -13.49 -30.53 -17.76
N VAL A 314 -13.47 -29.40 -18.44
CA VAL A 314 -13.89 -28.09 -17.92
C VAL A 314 -14.78 -27.43 -18.96
N GLU A 315 -15.93 -26.94 -18.52
CA GLU A 315 -16.98 -26.38 -19.37
C GLU A 315 -16.44 -25.28 -20.30
N SER A 316 -16.57 -25.51 -21.61
CA SER A 316 -16.43 -24.54 -22.72
C SER A 316 -15.34 -23.46 -22.56
N ILE A 317 -14.10 -23.78 -22.99
CA ILE A 317 -13.02 -22.80 -23.22
C ILE A 317 -13.24 -22.03 -24.54
N GLU A 318 -14.48 -21.62 -24.81
CA GLU A 318 -14.81 -20.73 -25.92
C GLU A 318 -14.69 -19.28 -25.43
N GLN A 319 -13.86 -18.47 -26.10
CA GLN A 319 -13.54 -17.06 -25.79
C GLN A 319 -12.52 -16.78 -24.66
N ILE A 320 -11.40 -17.50 -24.60
CA ILE A 320 -10.21 -17.07 -23.82
C ILE A 320 -9.13 -16.49 -24.75
N SER A 321 -8.74 -15.23 -24.49
CA SER A 321 -7.64 -14.52 -25.17
C SER A 321 -6.29 -15.24 -25.02
N ASP A 322 -5.43 -15.16 -26.03
CA ASP A 322 -4.04 -15.67 -26.01
C ASP A 322 -3.32 -15.25 -24.73
N GLU A 323 -3.43 -13.98 -24.35
CA GLU A 323 -2.78 -13.39 -23.18
C GLU A 323 -3.20 -14.06 -21.86
N VAL A 324 -4.47 -14.44 -21.72
CA VAL A 324 -5.00 -15.14 -20.53
C VAL A 324 -4.53 -16.59 -20.51
N ILE A 325 -4.41 -17.25 -21.67
CA ILE A 325 -3.86 -18.60 -21.80
C ILE A 325 -2.38 -18.62 -21.38
N LEU A 326 -1.57 -17.69 -21.89
CA LEU A 326 -0.17 -17.55 -21.50
C LEU A 326 0.01 -17.16 -20.04
N THR A 327 -0.85 -16.31 -19.49
CA THR A 327 -0.79 -15.95 -18.07
C THR A 327 -0.97 -17.20 -17.20
N LYS A 328 -1.92 -18.08 -17.55
CA LYS A 328 -2.11 -19.39 -16.88
C LYS A 328 -0.90 -20.32 -17.09
N LEU A 329 -0.32 -20.36 -18.28
CA LEU A 329 0.82 -21.21 -18.61
C LEU A 329 2.11 -20.77 -17.89
N LEU A 330 2.40 -19.46 -17.88
CA LEU A 330 3.45 -18.84 -17.07
C LEU A 330 3.27 -19.12 -15.57
N HIS A 331 2.02 -19.10 -15.10
CA HIS A 331 1.68 -19.38 -13.71
C HIS A 331 2.00 -20.83 -13.31
N GLU A 332 1.60 -21.82 -14.11
CA GLU A 332 1.94 -23.24 -13.90
C GLU A 332 3.47 -23.45 -13.94
N VAL A 333 4.19 -22.82 -14.87
CA VAL A 333 5.66 -22.92 -14.95
C VAL A 333 6.34 -22.31 -13.73
N ARG A 334 5.90 -21.11 -13.29
CA ARG A 334 6.40 -20.46 -12.05
C ARG A 334 6.10 -21.30 -10.80
N LEU A 335 4.93 -21.95 -10.75
CA LEU A 335 4.57 -22.89 -9.68
C LEU A 335 5.53 -24.08 -9.64
N CYS A 336 5.79 -24.73 -10.78
CA CYS A 336 6.74 -25.84 -10.86
C CYS A 336 8.18 -25.44 -10.49
N ILE A 337 8.64 -24.25 -10.91
CA ILE A 337 9.96 -23.70 -10.50
C ILE A 337 10.05 -23.56 -8.98
N HIS A 338 9.03 -22.95 -8.35
CA HIS A 338 9.00 -22.74 -6.91
C HIS A 338 8.97 -24.05 -6.13
N LEU A 339 8.17 -25.02 -6.58
CA LEU A 339 8.11 -26.36 -5.98
C LEU A 339 9.51 -27.02 -5.95
N ILE A 340 10.24 -26.98 -7.06
CA ILE A 340 11.59 -27.57 -7.17
C ILE A 340 12.62 -26.79 -6.33
N LEU A 341 12.65 -25.46 -6.42
CA LEU A 341 13.58 -24.61 -5.66
C LEU A 341 13.38 -24.66 -4.14
N SER A 342 12.20 -25.07 -3.68
CA SER A 342 11.84 -24.97 -2.26
C SER A 342 12.45 -26.03 -1.34
N GLU A 343 13.17 -27.03 -1.88
CA GLU A 343 13.69 -28.24 -1.20
C GLU A 343 12.64 -28.95 -0.30
N ASN A 344 11.39 -28.85 -0.73
CA ASN A 344 10.23 -29.52 -0.16
C ASN A 344 9.67 -30.47 -1.22
N LEU A 345 10.43 -31.52 -1.56
CA LEU A 345 10.05 -32.58 -2.50
C LEU A 345 8.91 -33.45 -1.93
N SER A 346 7.77 -32.83 -1.57
CA SER A 346 6.63 -33.49 -0.93
C SER A 346 5.33 -32.67 -0.77
N MET A 347 4.12 -33.09 -1.19
CA MET A 347 3.70 -33.80 -2.44
C MET A 347 3.26 -32.78 -3.46
N VAL A 348 3.08 -33.30 -4.67
CA VAL A 348 1.77 -33.29 -5.31
C VAL A 348 1.46 -34.74 -5.74
N ASP A 349 0.23 -35.08 -6.11
CA ASP A 349 -0.05 -36.30 -6.87
C ASP A 349 0.94 -36.39 -8.03
N ASN A 350 1.82 -37.39 -7.94
CA ASN A 350 3.03 -37.50 -8.76
C ASN A 350 2.65 -37.52 -10.25
N GLU A 351 1.54 -38.19 -10.58
CA GLU A 351 0.97 -38.28 -11.93
C GLU A 351 0.48 -36.93 -12.47
N ARG A 352 -0.06 -36.03 -11.64
CA ARG A 352 -0.58 -34.75 -12.14
C ARG A 352 0.54 -33.74 -12.38
N VAL A 353 1.54 -33.65 -11.50
CA VAL A 353 2.69 -32.77 -11.74
C VAL A 353 3.64 -33.37 -12.77
N GLN A 354 3.88 -34.68 -12.79
CA GLN A 354 4.64 -35.29 -13.90
C GLN A 354 3.88 -35.21 -15.22
N GLY A 355 2.56 -35.39 -15.20
CA GLY A 355 1.69 -35.19 -16.35
C GLY A 355 1.76 -33.74 -16.86
N ASN A 356 1.68 -32.75 -15.97
CA ASN A 356 1.87 -31.34 -16.32
C ASN A 356 3.29 -31.07 -16.83
N MET A 357 4.35 -31.55 -16.18
CA MET A 357 5.74 -31.40 -16.63
C MET A 357 5.98 -31.99 -18.02
N ASN A 358 5.47 -33.20 -18.26
CA ASN A 358 5.54 -33.87 -19.56
C ASN A 358 4.73 -33.14 -20.63
N ARG A 359 3.53 -32.62 -20.29
CA ARG A 359 2.72 -31.78 -21.17
C ARG A 359 3.42 -30.46 -21.51
N LEU A 360 3.97 -29.77 -20.50
CA LEU A 360 4.74 -28.54 -20.67
C LEU A 360 5.97 -28.77 -21.56
N ARG A 361 6.67 -29.91 -21.37
CA ARG A 361 7.79 -30.32 -22.21
C ARG A 361 7.35 -30.59 -23.65
N LYS A 362 6.27 -31.37 -23.85
CA LYS A 362 5.68 -31.63 -25.16
C LYS A 362 5.24 -30.34 -25.88
N ILE A 363 4.61 -29.40 -25.18
CA ILE A 363 4.21 -28.09 -25.72
C ILE A 363 5.46 -27.26 -26.09
N HIS A 364 6.50 -27.26 -25.26
CA HIS A 364 7.76 -26.56 -25.55
C HIS A 364 8.49 -27.18 -26.75
N GLU A 365 8.57 -28.50 -26.82
CA GLU A 365 9.11 -29.27 -27.96
C GLU A 365 8.31 -29.00 -29.24
N GLU A 366 6.98 -28.99 -29.18
CA GLU A 366 6.14 -28.68 -30.35
C GLU A 366 6.32 -27.23 -30.81
N VAL A 367 6.35 -26.23 -29.91
CA VAL A 367 6.58 -24.82 -30.28
C VAL A 367 8.00 -24.60 -30.82
N THR A 368 9.02 -25.25 -30.24
CA THR A 368 10.42 -25.11 -30.68
C THR A 368 10.72 -25.90 -31.95
N ALA A 369 10.09 -27.05 -32.18
CA ALA A 369 10.14 -27.78 -33.44
C ALA A 369 9.38 -27.04 -34.56
N PHE A 370 8.30 -26.32 -34.24
CA PHE A 370 7.60 -25.46 -35.20
C PHE A 370 8.32 -24.13 -35.46
N GLN A 371 9.39 -23.77 -34.74
CA GLN A 371 10.31 -22.74 -35.23
C GLN A 371 11.07 -23.34 -36.41
N PRO A 372 10.79 -22.94 -37.67
CA PRO A 372 11.65 -23.36 -38.75
C PRO A 372 12.95 -22.60 -38.50
N LEU A 373 14.02 -23.34 -38.18
CA LEU A 373 15.32 -22.78 -37.81
C LEU A 373 15.62 -21.59 -38.71
N LYS A 374 16.05 -20.45 -38.15
CA LYS A 374 16.31 -19.23 -38.94
C LYS A 374 17.25 -19.50 -40.13
N GLY A 375 18.11 -20.51 -40.01
CA GLY A 375 18.91 -21.07 -41.11
C GLY A 375 18.13 -21.87 -42.17
N GLN A 376 17.13 -22.68 -41.81
CA GLN A 376 16.24 -23.37 -42.76
C GLN A 376 15.33 -22.40 -43.52
N ILE A 377 14.70 -21.40 -42.87
CA ILE A 377 13.93 -20.37 -43.59
C ILE A 377 14.86 -19.63 -44.55
N LYS A 378 16.03 -19.21 -44.07
CA LYS A 378 17.04 -18.53 -44.90
C LYS A 378 17.49 -19.41 -46.07
N TYR A 379 17.72 -20.71 -45.85
CA TYR A 379 18.08 -21.66 -46.90
C TYR A 379 16.96 -21.83 -47.94
N LEU A 380 15.70 -21.98 -47.51
CA LEU A 380 14.56 -22.09 -48.41
C LEU A 380 14.35 -20.79 -49.21
N CYS A 381 14.45 -19.62 -48.58
CA CYS A 381 14.39 -18.33 -49.29
C CYS A 381 15.57 -18.13 -50.25
N GLN A 382 16.79 -18.56 -49.87
CA GLN A 382 17.97 -18.52 -50.75
C GLN A 382 17.85 -19.48 -51.93
N ARG A 383 17.31 -20.68 -51.70
CA ARG A 383 17.08 -21.69 -52.74
C ARG A 383 15.97 -21.25 -53.70
N PHE A 384 14.83 -20.80 -53.17
CA PHE A 384 13.75 -20.22 -53.98
C PHE A 384 14.23 -19.02 -54.80
N ARG A 385 15.07 -18.15 -54.22
CA ARG A 385 15.72 -17.07 -54.98
C ARG A 385 16.62 -17.59 -56.10
N ALA A 386 17.43 -18.63 -55.86
CA ALA A 386 18.26 -19.23 -56.88
C ALA A 386 17.43 -19.90 -58.00
N ASP A 387 16.31 -20.54 -57.65
CA ASP A 387 15.37 -21.12 -58.61
C ASP A 387 14.73 -20.00 -59.47
N LEU A 388 14.38 -18.85 -58.88
CA LEU A 388 13.90 -17.66 -59.61
C LEU A 388 14.99 -17.04 -60.50
N ASP A 389 16.24 -16.94 -60.03
CA ASP A 389 17.40 -16.46 -60.82
C ASP A 389 17.66 -17.37 -62.05
N VAL A 390 17.37 -18.67 -61.95
CA VAL A 390 17.45 -19.61 -63.09
C VAL A 390 16.31 -19.35 -64.08
N ILE A 391 15.06 -19.25 -63.59
CA ILE A 391 13.88 -18.97 -64.44
C ILE A 391 14.01 -17.60 -65.15
N GLU A 392 14.65 -16.60 -64.54
CA GLU A 392 14.88 -15.30 -65.17
C GLU A 392 15.90 -15.35 -66.32
N ARG A 393 16.88 -16.26 -66.23
CA ARG A 393 17.99 -16.37 -67.21
C ARG A 393 17.70 -17.34 -68.34
N ASP A 394 16.99 -18.42 -68.03
CA ASP A 394 16.67 -19.52 -68.94
C ASP A 394 15.23 -19.98 -68.67
N PRO A 395 14.22 -19.18 -69.06
CA PRO A 395 12.82 -19.51 -68.83
C PRO A 395 12.43 -20.75 -69.64
N PRO A 396 11.76 -21.76 -69.02
CA PRO A 396 11.32 -22.95 -69.74
C PRO A 396 10.48 -22.60 -70.99
N ASP A 397 10.63 -23.35 -72.08
CA ASP A 397 10.02 -23.03 -73.38
C ASP A 397 8.52 -22.72 -73.35
N HIS A 398 7.78 -23.37 -72.45
CA HIS A 398 6.33 -23.19 -72.26
C HIS A 398 5.95 -21.91 -71.49
N LEU A 399 6.91 -21.23 -70.88
CA LEU A 399 6.81 -19.95 -70.17
C LEU A 399 7.56 -18.82 -70.88
N ASN A 400 8.28 -19.11 -71.98
CA ASN A 400 9.09 -18.16 -72.73
C ASN A 400 8.22 -17.25 -73.64
N ASN A 401 7.27 -16.55 -73.03
CA ASN A 401 6.44 -15.50 -73.62
C ASN A 401 6.87 -14.15 -73.04
N GLU A 402 7.09 -13.16 -73.90
CA GLU A 402 7.59 -11.83 -73.56
C GLU A 402 6.77 -11.13 -72.45
N ASP A 403 5.45 -11.32 -72.43
CA ASP A 403 4.56 -10.78 -71.39
C ASP A 403 4.77 -11.47 -70.02
N PHE A 404 5.06 -12.78 -70.01
CA PHE A 404 5.39 -13.50 -68.77
C PHE A 404 6.76 -13.07 -68.24
N VAL A 405 7.79 -13.03 -69.10
CA VAL A 405 9.16 -12.64 -68.70
C VAL A 405 9.19 -11.21 -68.16
N THR A 406 8.43 -10.30 -68.78
CA THR A 406 8.34 -8.89 -68.32
C THR A 406 7.65 -8.78 -66.96
N LYS A 407 6.49 -9.42 -66.77
CA LYS A 407 5.77 -9.43 -65.48
C LYS A 407 6.55 -10.15 -64.38
N PHE A 408 7.23 -11.23 -64.71
CA PHE A 408 8.08 -11.97 -63.79
C PHE A 408 9.26 -11.12 -63.30
N ARG A 409 9.98 -10.44 -64.22
CA ARG A 409 11.03 -9.49 -63.84
C ARG A 409 10.53 -8.38 -62.93
N GLN A 410 9.36 -7.81 -63.23
CA GLN A 410 8.77 -6.76 -62.41
C GLN A 410 8.49 -7.27 -60.98
N LEU A 411 7.78 -8.39 -60.84
CA LEU A 411 7.51 -9.02 -59.53
C LEU A 411 8.78 -9.45 -58.77
N TYR A 412 9.80 -9.94 -59.48
CA TYR A 412 11.04 -10.41 -58.88
C TYR A 412 11.89 -9.26 -58.34
N LEU A 413 12.03 -8.17 -59.11
CA LEU A 413 12.83 -7.00 -58.75
C LEU A 413 12.11 -6.09 -57.74
N GLU A 414 10.85 -5.72 -58.01
CA GLU A 414 10.11 -4.75 -57.18
C GLU A 414 9.64 -5.36 -55.86
N THR A 415 9.20 -6.63 -55.85
CA THR A 415 8.57 -7.23 -54.66
C THR A 415 9.52 -8.16 -53.91
N PHE A 416 10.14 -9.14 -54.61
CA PHE A 416 10.83 -10.24 -53.94
C PHE A 416 12.26 -9.88 -53.49
N CYS A 417 13.01 -9.17 -54.34
CA CYS A 417 14.35 -8.69 -54.01
C CYS A 417 14.33 -7.65 -52.88
N GLU A 418 13.38 -6.70 -52.89
CA GLU A 418 13.24 -5.72 -51.81
C GLU A 418 12.91 -6.39 -50.47
N MET A 419 11.90 -7.28 -50.42
CA MET A 419 11.51 -8.00 -49.18
C MET A 419 12.67 -8.75 -48.51
N ILE A 420 13.60 -9.33 -49.28
CA ILE A 420 14.72 -10.12 -48.75
C ILE A 420 15.90 -9.22 -48.30
N ILE A 421 16.03 -8.02 -48.88
CA ILE A 421 17.15 -7.10 -48.61
C ILE A 421 16.78 -6.05 -47.55
N SER A 422 15.51 -5.64 -47.46
CA SER A 422 15.03 -4.57 -46.59
C SER A 422 14.71 -5.01 -45.16
N LYS A 423 15.73 -5.45 -44.40
CA LYS A 423 15.79 -5.20 -42.94
C LYS A 423 17.22 -5.32 -42.40
N LYS A 424 17.99 -4.22 -42.53
CA LYS A 424 19.10 -3.98 -41.60
C LYS A 424 18.52 -3.90 -40.18
N PRO A 425 19.09 -4.57 -39.17
CA PRO A 425 18.52 -4.63 -37.82
C PRO A 425 18.72 -3.36 -36.97
N ASN A 426 19.07 -2.21 -37.57
CA ASN A 426 19.38 -0.95 -36.87
C ASN A 426 18.71 0.25 -37.57
N SER A 427 17.43 0.50 -37.29
CA SER A 427 16.77 1.81 -37.48
C SER A 427 15.37 1.79 -36.86
N GLY A 428 15.19 2.48 -35.73
CA GLY A 428 13.94 2.52 -34.95
C GLY A 428 14.05 1.71 -33.66
#